data_AF-T1AQV8-F1
#
_entry.id   AF-T1AQV8-F1
#
_cell.length_a   1.000
_cell.length_b   1.000
_cell.length_c   1.000
_cell.angle_alpha   90.00
_cell.angle_beta   90.00
_cell.angle_gamma   90.00
#
_symmetry.space_group_name_H-M   'P 1'
#
loop_
_entity.id
_entity.type
_entity.pdbx_description
1 polymer ?
#
loop_
_entity_poly.entity_id
_entity_poly.type
_entity_poly.pdbx_seq_one_letter_code
_entity_poly.pdbx_strand_id
1 'polypeptide(L)'
;MTLELGGKSPALIAPGYALALAAARIAQGKLLNAGQTCVATDYVLLPRGRVPDFVQALRAYVQKHYPVLRSTPDFSSIVSARHYTRLHALVDDARAQG
;
A
#
# COMPACT_ATOMS: atom_id res chain seq x y z
N MET A 1 -16.88 24.70 12.58
CA MET A 1 -16.82 23.23 12.44
C MET A 1 -15.54 22.89 11.68
N THR A 2 -14.83 21.82 12.05
CA THR A 2 -13.64 21.31 11.35
C THR A 2 -13.85 19.83 11.00
N LEU A 3 -13.59 19.42 9.76
CA LEU A 3 -13.84 18.06 9.25
C LEU A 3 -12.61 17.54 8.49
N GLU A 4 -12.26 16.28 8.70
CA GLU A 4 -11.19 15.55 8.00
C GLU A 4 -11.76 14.21 7.49
N LEU A 5 -11.95 14.09 6.18
CA LEU A 5 -12.75 13.02 5.54
C LEU A 5 -11.91 12.00 4.77
N GLY A 6 -10.62 11.92 5.09
CA GLY A 6 -9.65 11.10 4.36
C GLY A 6 -9.27 11.69 3.01
N GLY A 7 -8.59 10.90 2.18
CA GLY A 7 -8.15 11.35 0.87
C GLY A 7 -7.75 10.20 -0.05
N LYS A 8 -7.20 10.58 -1.21
CA LYS A 8 -6.55 9.68 -2.17
C LYS A 8 -5.09 10.11 -2.29
N SER A 9 -4.23 9.65 -1.39
CA SER A 9 -2.88 10.22 -1.23
C SER A 9 -1.88 9.68 -2.27
N PRO A 10 -1.29 10.55 -3.14
CA PRO A 10 -0.23 10.14 -4.07
C PRO A 10 1.11 9.92 -3.37
N ALA A 11 1.94 9.05 -3.96
CA ALA A 11 3.39 9.11 -3.82
C ALA A 11 4.05 9.32 -5.19
N LEU A 12 4.78 10.43 -5.35
CA LEU A 12 5.53 10.72 -6.58
C LEU A 12 7.00 10.33 -6.38
N ILE A 13 7.52 9.48 -7.26
CA ILE A 13 8.93 9.09 -7.32
C ILE A 13 9.56 9.83 -8.49
N ALA A 14 10.45 10.77 -8.20
CA ALA A 14 11.16 11.52 -9.23
C ALA A 14 12.23 10.66 -9.95
N PRO A 15 12.58 10.99 -11.20
CA PRO A 15 13.73 10.39 -11.88
C PRO A 15 15.01 10.47 -11.03
N GLY A 16 15.81 9.39 -11.04
CA GLY A 16 17.05 9.31 -10.27
C GLY A 16 16.89 8.97 -8.78
N TYR A 17 15.67 8.99 -8.24
CA TYR A 17 15.45 8.58 -6.84
C TYR A 17 15.61 7.06 -6.66
N ALA A 18 16.21 6.66 -5.53
CA ALA A 18 16.48 5.26 -5.21
C ALA A 18 15.17 4.46 -5.02
N LEU A 19 14.85 3.60 -5.98
CA LEU A 19 13.55 2.91 -6.04
C LEU A 19 13.32 1.94 -4.88
N ALA A 20 14.35 1.24 -4.43
CA ALA A 20 14.26 0.35 -3.27
C ALA A 20 13.92 1.12 -1.98
N LEU A 21 14.54 2.29 -1.80
CA LEU A 21 14.24 3.16 -0.66
C LEU A 21 12.83 3.74 -0.75
N ALA A 22 12.39 4.11 -1.96
CA ALA A 22 11.02 4.57 -2.19
C ALA A 22 10.00 3.50 -1.81
N ALA A 23 10.19 2.27 -2.33
CA ALA A 23 9.32 1.14 -2.07
C ALA A 23 9.25 0.81 -0.57
N ALA A 24 10.39 0.84 0.14
CA ALA A 24 10.42 0.60 1.57
C ALA A 24 9.62 1.65 2.37
N ARG A 25 9.81 2.94 2.08
CA ARG A 25 9.09 4.04 2.76
C ARG A 25 7.59 3.98 2.48
N ILE A 26 7.22 3.77 1.21
CA ILE A 26 5.82 3.66 0.79
C ILE A 26 5.17 2.43 1.43
N ALA A 27 5.83 1.28 1.41
CA ALA A 27 5.31 0.06 2.01
C ALA A 27 5.13 0.21 3.53
N GLN A 28 6.09 0.79 4.24
CA GLN A 28 5.97 1.06 5.67
C GLN A 28 4.72 1.90 5.98
N GLY A 29 4.56 3.04 5.30
CA GLY A 29 3.39 3.90 5.50
C GLY A 29 2.07 3.24 5.10
N LYS A 30 2.05 2.49 3.99
CA LYS A 30 0.86 1.78 3.52
C LYS A 30 0.43 0.65 4.44
N LEU A 31 1.38 -0.02 5.10
CA LEU A 31 1.10 -1.22 5.90
C LEU A 31 0.82 -0.90 7.37
N LEU A 32 1.12 0.34 7.81
CA LEU A 32 0.69 0.85 9.10
C LEU A 32 -0.84 0.73 9.25
N ASN A 33 -1.29 0.16 10.38
CA ASN A 33 -2.70 -0.13 10.65
C ASN A 33 -3.44 -0.90 9.52
N ALA A 34 -2.72 -1.78 8.80
CA ALA A 34 -3.22 -2.47 7.62
C ALA A 34 -3.75 -1.51 6.52
N GLY A 35 -3.17 -0.31 6.43
CA GLY A 35 -3.56 0.73 5.48
C GLY A 35 -4.81 1.51 5.85
N GLN A 36 -5.38 1.30 7.04
CA GLN A 36 -6.53 2.03 7.56
C GLN A 36 -6.08 3.35 8.20
N THR A 37 -5.48 4.22 7.39
CA THR A 37 -4.97 5.53 7.79
C THR A 37 -5.42 6.57 6.77
N CYS A 38 -5.91 7.72 7.23
CA CYS A 38 -6.49 8.77 6.38
C CYS A 38 -5.54 9.31 5.30
N VAL A 39 -4.23 9.18 5.51
CA VAL A 39 -3.14 9.63 4.62
C VAL A 39 -2.32 8.47 4.04
N ALA A 40 -2.83 7.23 4.12
CA ALA A 40 -2.14 6.08 3.56
C ALA A 40 -1.90 6.27 2.05
N THR A 41 -0.73 5.87 1.55
CA THR A 41 -0.46 5.96 0.11
C THR A 41 -1.46 5.13 -0.68
N ASP A 42 -2.10 5.76 -1.67
CA ASP A 42 -3.17 5.18 -2.46
C ASP A 42 -2.75 4.77 -3.86
N TYR A 43 -1.83 5.53 -4.44
CA TYR A 43 -1.28 5.29 -5.76
C TYR A 43 0.13 5.87 -5.85
N VAL A 44 0.93 5.31 -6.75
CA VAL A 44 2.32 5.71 -6.95
C VAL A 44 2.47 6.19 -8.40
N LEU A 45 3.03 7.38 -8.55
CA LEU A 45 3.45 7.93 -9.83
C LEU A 45 4.98 7.83 -9.90
N LEU A 46 5.50 7.14 -10.91
CA LEU A 46 6.93 6.88 -11.06
C LEU A 46 7.34 6.91 -12.54
N PRO A 47 8.64 7.01 -12.86
CA PRO A 47 9.10 7.07 -14.24
C PRO A 47 8.64 5.85 -15.04
N ARG A 48 8.23 6.08 -16.28
CA ARG A 48 7.75 5.02 -17.20
C ARG A 48 8.79 3.90 -17.29
N GLY A 49 8.31 2.66 -17.33
CA GLY A 49 9.17 1.46 -17.41
C GLY A 49 9.73 0.98 -16.07
N ARG A 50 9.54 1.70 -14.96
CA ARG A 50 10.06 1.31 -13.63
C ARG A 50 9.06 0.55 -12.75
N VAL A 51 7.85 0.28 -13.25
CA VAL A 51 6.80 -0.44 -12.51
C VAL A 51 7.26 -1.83 -12.06
N PRO A 52 7.87 -2.68 -12.91
CA PRO A 52 8.30 -4.02 -12.49
C PRO A 52 9.32 -3.99 -11.35
N ASP A 53 10.35 -3.16 -11.46
CA ASP A 53 11.37 -2.97 -10.42
C ASP A 53 10.76 -2.50 -9.10
N PHE A 54 9.80 -1.57 -9.17
CA PHE A 54 9.12 -1.04 -8.00
C PHE A 54 8.29 -2.13 -7.31
N VAL A 55 7.52 -2.90 -8.07
CA VAL A 55 6.73 -4.03 -7.55
C VAL A 55 7.63 -5.09 -6.92
N GLN A 56 8.77 -5.40 -7.54
CA GLN A 56 9.75 -6.33 -6.97
C GLN A 56 10.29 -5.82 -5.63
N ALA A 57 10.71 -4.56 -5.56
CA ALA A 57 11.22 -3.96 -4.33
C ALA A 57 10.14 -3.92 -3.22
N LEU A 58 8.88 -3.62 -3.58
CA LEU A 58 7.76 -3.61 -2.66
C LEU A 58 7.48 -5.02 -2.10
N ARG A 59 7.47 -6.05 -2.97
CA ARG A 59 7.31 -7.46 -2.55
C ARG A 59 8.44 -7.90 -1.62
N ALA A 60 9.68 -7.56 -1.95
CA ALA A 60 10.84 -7.88 -1.12
C ALA A 60 10.73 -7.25 0.29
N TYR A 61 10.26 -6.00 0.37
CA TYR A 61 9.97 -5.36 1.67
C TYR A 61 8.91 -6.15 2.45
N VAL A 62 7.75 -6.44 1.84
CA VAL A 62 6.66 -7.15 2.52
C VAL A 62 7.10 -8.52 3.00
N GLN A 63 7.79 -9.30 2.17
CA GLN A 63 8.27 -10.64 2.53
C GLN A 63 9.29 -10.60 3.67
N LYS A 64 10.18 -9.61 3.67
CA LYS A 64 11.19 -9.43 4.72
C LYS A 64 10.56 -9.06 6.07
N HIS A 65 9.59 -8.14 6.06
CA HIS A 65 9.03 -7.57 7.29
C HIS A 65 7.80 -8.33 7.81
N TYR A 66 7.07 -9.00 6.93
CA TYR A 66 5.86 -9.74 7.25
C TYR A 66 5.88 -11.15 6.63
N PRO A 67 6.88 -11.99 6.96
CA PRO A 67 7.02 -13.33 6.38
C PRO A 67 5.83 -14.24 6.69
N VAL A 68 5.17 -14.04 7.85
CA VAL A 68 3.96 -14.76 8.25
C VAL A 68 2.94 -13.76 8.78
N LEU A 69 1.88 -13.49 8.00
CA LEU A 69 0.87 -12.48 8.36
C LEU A 69 -0.09 -12.91 9.47
N ARG A 70 -0.41 -14.21 9.57
CA ARG A 70 -1.44 -14.69 10.51
C ARG A 70 -1.02 -14.67 11.97
N SER A 71 0.28 -14.78 12.25
CA SER A 71 0.81 -14.93 13.60
C SER A 71 1.78 -13.82 14.00
N THR A 72 2.03 -12.85 13.12
CA THR A 72 2.89 -11.71 13.46
C THR A 72 2.14 -10.71 14.33
N PRO A 73 2.75 -10.21 15.43
CA PRO A 73 2.19 -9.09 16.19
C PRO A 73 2.35 -7.74 15.47
N ASP A 74 3.18 -7.68 14.43
CA ASP A 74 3.59 -6.43 13.78
C ASP A 74 2.66 -5.97 12.66
N PHE A 75 1.59 -6.72 12.38
CA PHE A 75 0.60 -6.39 11.35
C PHE A 75 -0.83 -6.47 11.89
N SER A 76 -1.62 -5.44 11.61
CA SER A 76 -3.00 -5.34 12.10
C SER A 76 -3.99 -6.08 11.19
N SER A 77 -5.22 -6.26 11.69
CA SER A 77 -6.35 -6.77 10.92
C SER A 77 -7.28 -5.64 10.45
N ILE A 78 -8.08 -5.91 9.41
CA ILE A 78 -9.15 -5.00 9.01
C ILE A 78 -10.22 -4.95 10.09
N VAL A 79 -10.68 -3.74 10.42
CA VAL A 79 -11.49 -3.47 11.62
C VAL A 79 -12.83 -4.21 11.66
N SER A 80 -13.40 -4.58 10.51
CA SER A 80 -14.66 -5.33 10.46
C SER A 80 -14.82 -6.18 9.20
N ALA A 81 -15.69 -7.19 9.30
CA ALA A 81 -16.06 -8.04 8.17
C ALA A 81 -16.61 -7.23 6.99
N ARG A 82 -17.42 -6.18 7.25
CA ARG A 82 -17.94 -5.29 6.19
C ARG A 82 -16.81 -4.61 5.41
N HIS A 83 -15.81 -4.07 6.11
CA HIS A 83 -14.67 -3.42 5.44
C HIS A 83 -13.80 -4.43 4.68
N TYR A 84 -13.64 -5.62 5.25
CA TYR A 84 -12.93 -6.72 4.59
C TYR A 84 -13.61 -7.14 3.28
N THR A 85 -14.92 -7.38 3.29
CA THR A 85 -15.70 -7.72 2.08
C THR A 85 -15.60 -6.62 1.02
N ARG A 86 -15.69 -5.34 1.43
CA ARG A 86 -15.54 -4.21 0.52
C ARG A 86 -14.16 -4.18 -0.15
N LEU A 87 -13.09 -4.46 0.59
CA LEU A 87 -11.72 -4.49 0.05
C LEU A 87 -11.55 -5.62 -0.97
N HIS A 88 -12.10 -6.81 -0.69
CA HIS A 88 -12.10 -7.90 -1.67
C HIS A 88 -12.86 -7.56 -2.94
N ALA A 89 -14.05 -6.96 -2.81
CA ALA A 89 -14.81 -6.51 -3.98
C ALA A 89 -14.04 -5.50 -4.84
N LEU A 90 -13.28 -4.58 -4.22
CA LEU A 90 -12.42 -3.65 -4.96
C LEU A 90 -11.26 -4.34 -5.68
N VAL A 91 -10.67 -5.39 -5.08
CA VAL A 91 -9.62 -6.18 -5.73
C VAL A 91 -10.19 -6.98 -6.90
N ASP A 92 -11.37 -7.56 -6.75
CA ASP A 92 -12.04 -8.32 -7.81
C ASP A 92 -12.45 -7.42 -8.98
N ASP A 93 -12.96 -6.22 -8.68
CA ASP A 93 -13.28 -5.20 -9.67
C ASP A 93 -12.04 -4.77 -10.47
N ALA A 94 -10.91 -4.50 -9.79
CA ALA A 94 -9.65 -4.17 -10.45
C ALA A 94 -9.14 -5.30 -11.36
N ARG A 95 -9.32 -6.56 -10.96
CA ARG A 95 -8.97 -7.72 -11.81
C ARG A 95 -9.86 -7.82 -13.05
N ALA A 96 -11.13 -7.44 -12.93
CA ALA A 96 -12.08 -7.49 -14.04
C ALA A 96 -11.86 -6.35 -15.06
N GLN A 97 -11.39 -5.19 -14.60
CA GLN A 97 -11.26 -3.98 -15.43
C GLN A 97 -9.84 -3.74 -16.00
N GLY A 98 -8.80 -4.31 -15.40
CA GLY A 98 -7.40 -4.13 -15.86
C GLY A 98 -6.84 -2.74 -15.54
#